data_AF-A0A2S5NQZ4-F1
#
_entry.id   AF-A0A2S5NQZ4-F1
#
_cell.length_a   1.000
_cell.length_b   1.000
_cell.length_c   1.000
_cell.angle_alpha   90.00
_cell.angle_beta   90.00
_cell.angle_gamma   90.00
#
_symmetry.space_group_name_H-M   'P 1'
#
loop_
_entity.id
_entity.type
_entity.pdbx_description
1 polymer ?
#
loop_
_entity_poly.entity_id
_entity_poly.type
_entity_poly.pdbx_seq_one_letter_code
_entity_poly.pdbx_strand_id
1 'polypeptide(L)'
;PPTKRAVVLIDPPYELKEDYQRVVNCIEDSLKRFATGTYLIWYPLLQRPEPTQMLANLKKFHPKNWLSIELNVQSPSENGYGMHGSGIFIINPPYVLPDLLNGAMPILTDLLSADDTANYQLTSHIT
;
A
#
# COMPACT_ATOMS: atom_id res chain seq x y z
N PRO A 1 7.30 1.19 21.48
CA PRO A 1 7.32 -0.22 21.95
C PRO A 1 8.55 -0.47 22.86
N PRO A 2 8.49 -1.35 23.87
CA PRO A 2 9.63 -1.63 24.75
C PRO A 2 10.88 -2.10 24.00
N THR A 3 10.69 -2.88 22.93
CA THR A 3 11.74 -3.39 22.04
C THR A 3 12.30 -2.35 21.08
N LYS A 4 11.67 -1.17 20.96
CA LYS A 4 11.98 -0.10 19.99
C LYS A 4 12.01 -0.55 18.52
N ARG A 5 11.47 -1.72 18.20
CA ARG A 5 11.37 -2.30 16.86
C ARG A 5 10.02 -2.98 16.72
N ALA A 6 9.28 -2.65 15.67
CA ALA A 6 8.01 -3.28 15.36
C ALA A 6 7.69 -3.15 13.87
N VAL A 7 6.90 -4.11 13.39
CA VAL A 7 6.14 -4.02 12.15
C VAL A 7 4.68 -3.83 12.54
N VAL A 8 4.01 -2.84 11.95
CA VAL A 8 2.60 -2.55 12.19
C VAL A 8 1.84 -2.75 10.89
N LEU A 9 0.87 -3.65 10.89
CA LEU A 9 -0.05 -3.85 9.78
C LEU A 9 -1.34 -3.06 10.04
N ILE A 10 -1.79 -2.30 9.05
CA ILE A 10 -3.03 -1.55 9.04
C ILE A 10 -3.84 -2.04 7.85
N ASP A 11 -4.95 -2.70 8.14
CA ASP A 11 -5.81 -3.39 7.17
C ASP A 11 -7.28 -3.16 7.54
N PRO A 12 -7.83 -1.96 7.28
CA PRO A 12 -9.23 -1.68 7.53
C PRO A 12 -10.09 -2.24 6.40
N PRO A 13 -11.41 -2.42 6.61
CA PRO A 13 -12.29 -2.99 5.60
C PRO A 13 -12.59 -2.03 4.42
N TYR A 14 -12.39 -0.72 4.59
CA TYR A 14 -12.70 0.32 3.60
C TYR A 14 -14.17 0.35 3.12
N GLU A 15 -15.10 -0.06 3.99
CA GLU A 15 -16.54 0.02 3.73
C GLU A 15 -17.03 1.47 3.69
N LEU A 16 -16.43 2.32 4.52
CA LEU A 16 -16.75 3.73 4.64
C LEU A 16 -15.67 4.59 3.98
N LYS A 17 -16.10 5.66 3.30
CA LYS A 17 -15.18 6.63 2.69
C LYS A 17 -14.23 7.24 3.72
N GLU A 18 -14.69 7.38 4.95
CA GLU A 18 -13.95 7.96 6.06
C GLU A 18 -12.79 7.06 6.52
N ASP A 19 -12.81 5.76 6.20
CA ASP A 19 -11.74 4.83 6.59
C ASP A 19 -10.39 5.21 5.97
N TYR A 20 -10.40 5.72 4.73
CA TYR A 20 -9.20 6.23 4.07
C TYR A 20 -8.56 7.39 4.85
N GLN A 21 -9.37 8.33 5.33
CA GLN A 21 -8.86 9.45 6.14
C GLN A 21 -8.45 9.00 7.54
N ARG A 22 -9.17 8.04 8.14
CA ARG A 22 -8.80 7.45 9.44
C ARG A 22 -7.43 6.79 9.38
N VAL A 23 -7.09 6.11 8.29
CA VAL A 23 -5.75 5.53 8.08
C VAL A 23 -4.68 6.62 8.07
N VAL A 24 -4.90 7.72 7.33
CA VAL A 24 -3.96 8.86 7.30
C VAL A 24 -3.73 9.41 8.71
N ASN A 25 -4.81 9.66 9.45
CA ASN A 25 -4.74 10.19 10.82
C ASN A 25 -4.06 9.21 11.78
N CYS A 26 -4.34 7.90 11.64
CA CYS A 26 -3.73 6.84 12.44
C CYS A 26 -2.22 6.78 12.21
N ILE A 27 -1.77 6.86 10.96
CA ILE A 27 -0.34 6.90 10.62
C ILE A 27 0.32 8.16 11.17
N GLU A 28 -0.33 9.32 11.04
CA GLU A 28 0.21 10.57 11.58
C GLU A 28 0.46 10.49 13.11
N ASP A 29 -0.52 10.02 13.87
CA ASP A 29 -0.37 9.83 15.33
C ASP A 29 0.66 8.75 15.67
N SER A 30 0.68 7.65 14.90
CA SER A 30 1.62 6.55 15.11
C SER A 30 3.06 7.00 14.89
N LEU A 31 3.34 7.77 13.83
CA LEU A 31 4.68 8.29 13.54
C LEU A 31 5.13 9.31 14.58
N LYS A 32 4.23 10.13 15.14
CA LYS A 32 4.55 11.02 16.28
C LYS A 32 5.03 10.25 17.50
N ARG A 33 4.47 9.06 17.75
CA ARG A 33 4.82 8.21 18.90
C ARG A 33 6.00 7.27 18.63
N PHE A 34 6.15 6.81 17.39
CA PHE A 34 7.14 5.82 17.00
C PHE A 34 7.55 5.97 15.53
N ALA A 35 8.39 6.98 15.27
CA ALA A 35 8.82 7.36 13.92
C ALA A 35 9.64 6.29 13.18
N THR A 36 10.28 5.35 13.89
CA THR A 36 11.17 4.33 13.30
C THR A 36 10.50 2.97 13.07
N GLY A 37 9.20 2.85 13.36
CA GLY A 37 8.44 1.64 13.04
C GLY A 37 8.29 1.43 11.55
N THR A 38 8.20 0.17 11.11
CA THR A 38 7.79 -0.17 9.75
C THR A 38 6.27 -0.32 9.73
N TYR A 39 5.58 0.51 8.94
CA TYR A 39 4.13 0.52 8.85
C TYR A 39 3.70 0.02 7.48
N LEU A 40 2.90 -1.04 7.42
CA LEU A 40 2.32 -1.60 6.20
C LEU A 40 0.84 -1.25 6.19
N ILE A 41 0.39 -0.56 5.16
CA ILE A 41 -1.00 -0.18 4.95
C ILE A 41 -1.49 -0.95 3.74
N TRP A 42 -2.38 -1.91 3.94
CA TRP A 42 -3.09 -2.57 2.84
C TRP A 42 -4.22 -1.67 2.35
N TYR A 43 -4.51 -1.68 1.04
CA TYR A 43 -5.66 -0.97 0.48
C TYR A 43 -6.18 -1.62 -0.81
N PRO A 44 -7.50 -1.54 -1.07
CA PRO A 44 -8.08 -2.07 -2.30
C PRO A 44 -7.85 -1.11 -3.48
N LEU A 45 -7.67 -1.67 -4.67
CA LEU A 45 -7.75 -0.92 -5.93
C LEU A 45 -9.21 -0.95 -6.41
N LEU A 46 -9.83 0.22 -6.33
CA LEU A 46 -11.23 0.47 -6.70
C LEU A 46 -11.27 1.61 -7.71
N GLN A 47 -12.33 1.71 -8.52
CA GLN A 47 -12.57 2.86 -9.40
C GLN A 47 -13.09 4.06 -8.60
N ARG A 48 -12.25 4.53 -7.69
CA ARG A 48 -12.56 5.57 -6.70
C ARG A 48 -11.32 6.43 -6.44
N PRO A 49 -11.49 7.73 -6.18
CA PRO A 49 -10.34 8.62 -5.93
C PRO A 49 -9.71 8.45 -4.54
N GLU A 50 -10.43 7.87 -3.57
CA GLU A 50 -10.01 7.84 -2.17
C GLU A 50 -8.69 7.08 -1.91
N PRO A 51 -8.44 5.88 -2.47
CA PRO A 51 -7.14 5.21 -2.33
C PRO A 51 -5.99 6.11 -2.80
N THR A 52 -6.11 6.70 -3.99
CA THR A 52 -5.07 7.59 -4.55
C THR A 52 -4.83 8.82 -3.69
N GLN A 53 -5.91 9.44 -3.16
CA GLN A 53 -5.80 10.59 -2.26
C GLN A 53 -5.14 10.21 -0.92
N MET A 54 -5.49 9.04 -0.37
CA MET A 54 -4.86 8.49 0.83
C MET A 54 -3.36 8.31 0.61
N LEU A 55 -2.93 7.67 -0.48
CA LEU A 55 -1.51 7.49 -0.80
C LEU A 55 -0.78 8.82 -0.97
N ALA A 56 -1.39 9.79 -1.64
CA ALA A 56 -0.82 11.13 -1.80
C ALA A 56 -0.60 11.83 -0.45
N ASN A 57 -1.49 11.62 0.52
CA ASN A 57 -1.34 12.15 1.88
C ASN A 57 -0.28 11.39 2.68
N LEU A 58 -0.25 10.05 2.61
CA LEU A 58 0.75 9.23 3.30
C LEU A 58 2.18 9.56 2.87
N LYS A 59 2.40 9.79 1.56
CA LYS A 59 3.70 10.20 1.01
C LYS A 59 4.24 11.51 1.62
N LYS A 60 3.38 12.38 2.17
CA LYS A 60 3.81 13.63 2.81
C LYS A 60 4.47 13.42 4.17
N PHE A 61 4.17 12.33 4.87
CA PHE A 61 4.69 12.10 6.21
C PHE A 61 6.17 11.68 6.22
N HIS A 62 6.59 10.87 5.24
CA HIS A 62 7.97 10.43 5.09
C HIS A 62 8.37 10.48 3.61
N PRO A 63 8.57 11.66 3.00
CA PRO A 63 8.71 11.81 1.55
C PRO A 63 9.91 11.06 0.94
N LYS A 64 10.85 10.62 1.77
CA LYS A 64 12.10 9.97 1.38
C LYS A 64 12.27 8.53 1.89
N ASN A 65 11.26 7.96 2.56
CA ASN A 65 11.36 6.61 3.11
C ASN A 65 10.05 5.84 3.04
N TRP A 66 9.63 5.49 1.82
CA TRP A 66 8.44 4.70 1.57
C TRP A 66 8.56 3.81 0.33
N LEU A 67 7.71 2.79 0.28
CA LEU A 67 7.53 1.90 -0.85
C LEU A 67 6.03 1.70 -1.09
N SER A 68 5.61 1.68 -2.35
CA SER A 68 4.26 1.31 -2.78
C SER A 68 4.38 0.15 -3.74
N ILE A 69 3.63 -0.91 -3.47
CA ILE A 69 3.44 -2.04 -4.39
C ILE A 69 1.95 -2.23 -4.62
N GLU A 70 1.55 -2.25 -5.88
CA GLU A 70 0.19 -2.54 -6.32
C GLU A 70 0.20 -3.75 -7.25
N LEU A 71 -0.78 -4.64 -7.11
CA LEU A 71 -1.04 -5.74 -8.00
C LEU A 71 -2.47 -5.62 -8.52
N ASN A 72 -2.60 -5.39 -9.83
CA ASN A 72 -3.83 -5.51 -10.57
C ASN A 72 -3.93 -6.95 -11.08
N VAL A 73 -5.00 -7.66 -10.72
CA VAL A 73 -5.23 -9.04 -11.18
C VAL A 73 -6.14 -9.10 -12.41
N GLN A 74 -6.88 -8.02 -12.66
CA GLN A 74 -7.77 -7.89 -13.79
C GLN A 74 -8.03 -6.42 -14.13
N SER A 75 -8.68 -6.20 -15.26
CA SER A 75 -9.16 -4.89 -15.67
C SER A 75 -10.29 -4.40 -14.72
N PRO A 76 -10.39 -3.08 -14.47
CA PRO A 76 -11.52 -2.55 -13.74
C PRO A 76 -12.84 -2.84 -14.46
N SER A 77 -13.86 -3.28 -13.72
CA SER A 77 -15.19 -3.59 -14.28
C SER A 77 -15.79 -2.40 -15.03
N GLU A 78 -16.41 -2.63 -16.19
CA GLU A 78 -17.11 -1.59 -16.95
C GLU A 78 -18.19 -0.87 -16.12
N ASN A 79 -18.80 -1.57 -15.17
CA ASN A 79 -19.85 -1.02 -14.32
C ASN A 79 -19.31 -0.16 -13.16
N GLY A 80 -17.98 0.00 -13.02
CA GLY A 80 -17.37 0.83 -11.98
C GLY A 80 -17.27 0.17 -10.60
N TYR A 81 -17.78 -1.07 -10.44
CA TYR A 81 -17.88 -1.76 -9.15
C TYR A 81 -16.89 -2.92 -9.03
N GLY A 82 -16.50 -3.20 -7.79
CA GLY A 82 -15.62 -4.31 -7.46
C GLY A 82 -14.15 -3.92 -7.38
N MET A 83 -13.42 -4.75 -6.64
CA MET A 83 -11.97 -4.66 -6.49
C MET A 83 -11.31 -5.38 -7.67
N HIS A 84 -10.38 -4.69 -8.35
CA HIS A 84 -9.62 -5.25 -9.48
C HIS A 84 -8.15 -5.55 -9.12
N GLY A 85 -7.78 -5.25 -7.88
CA GLY A 85 -6.45 -5.47 -7.35
C GLY A 85 -6.32 -4.92 -5.94
N SER A 86 -5.12 -4.97 -5.39
CA SER A 86 -4.82 -4.36 -4.10
C SER A 86 -3.40 -3.86 -4.07
N GLY A 87 -3.10 -3.01 -3.07
CA GLY A 87 -1.75 -2.53 -2.84
C GLY A 87 -1.38 -2.57 -1.37
N ILE A 88 -0.06 -2.48 -1.14
CA ILE A 88 0.52 -2.22 0.17
C ILE A 88 1.40 -0.97 0.05
N PHE A 89 1.13 0.01 0.91
CA PHE A 89 1.99 1.17 1.11
C PHE A 89 2.80 0.97 2.39
N ILE A 90 4.11 1.16 2.31
CA ILE A 90 5.03 0.85 3.39
C ILE A 90 5.82 2.10 3.75
N ILE A 91 5.77 2.51 5.01
CA ILE A 91 6.65 3.55 5.57
C ILE A 91 7.79 2.88 6.31
N ASN A 92 9.01 3.41 6.14
CA ASN A 92 10.25 2.81 6.61
C ASN A 92 10.40 1.33 6.18
N PRO A 93 10.31 1.04 4.87
CA PRO A 93 10.50 -0.32 4.37
C PRO A 93 11.92 -0.83 4.63
N PRO A 94 12.12 -2.14 4.84
CA PRO A 94 13.44 -2.75 4.83
C PRO A 94 14.13 -2.55 3.47
N TYR A 95 15.42 -2.24 3.46
CA TYR A 95 16.16 -1.91 2.23
C TYR A 95 16.21 -3.03 1.19
N VAL A 96 16.09 -4.29 1.62
CA VAL A 96 16.07 -5.47 0.72
C VAL A 96 14.71 -5.69 0.04
N LEU A 97 13.66 -5.05 0.54
CA LEU A 97 12.29 -5.32 0.10
C LEU A 97 12.03 -4.98 -1.38
N PRO A 98 12.54 -3.87 -1.95
CA PRO A 98 12.40 -3.59 -3.38
C PRO A 98 12.94 -4.72 -4.26
N ASP A 99 14.14 -5.24 -3.96
CA ASP A 99 14.77 -6.29 -4.76
C ASP A 99 14.02 -7.63 -4.65
N LEU A 100 13.55 -7.97 -3.45
CA LEU A 100 12.71 -9.14 -3.23
C LEU A 100 11.39 -9.04 -4.01
N LEU A 101 10.76 -7.86 -4.01
CA LEU A 101 9.53 -7.63 -4.77
C LEU A 101 9.79 -7.64 -6.28
N ASN A 102 10.89 -7.07 -6.76
CA ASN A 102 11.27 -7.16 -8.18
C ASN A 102 11.39 -8.60 -8.67
N GLY A 103 11.88 -9.51 -7.84
CA GLY A 103 11.93 -10.95 -8.16
C GLY A 103 10.59 -11.66 -8.04
N ALA A 104 9.79 -11.33 -7.01
CA ALA A 104 8.55 -12.04 -6.71
C ALA A 104 7.34 -11.56 -7.53
N MET A 105 7.24 -10.27 -7.81
CA MET A 105 6.03 -9.69 -8.41
C MET A 105 5.72 -10.22 -9.81
N PRO A 106 6.68 -10.44 -10.74
CA PRO A 106 6.38 -11.07 -12.02
C PRO A 106 5.73 -12.46 -11.86
N ILE A 107 6.21 -13.27 -10.92
CA ILE A 107 5.68 -14.60 -10.63
C ILE A 107 4.27 -14.48 -10.04
N LEU A 108 4.06 -13.56 -9.10
CA LEU A 108 2.75 -13.33 -8.50
C LEU A 108 1.73 -12.82 -9.51
N THR A 109 2.14 -11.92 -10.42
CA THR A 109 1.27 -11.41 -11.49
C THR A 109 0.85 -12.51 -12.44
N ASP A 110 1.75 -13.40 -12.84
CA ASP A 110 1.43 -14.55 -13.70
C ASP A 110 0.45 -15.51 -13.01
N LEU A 111 0.77 -15.94 -11.78
CA LEU A 111 -0.02 -16.93 -11.03
C LEU A 111 -1.40 -16.43 -10.60
N LEU A 112 -1.56 -15.13 -10.35
CA LEU A 112 -2.79 -14.53 -9.81
C LEU A 112 -3.58 -13.76 -10.87
N SER A 113 -3.15 -13.78 -12.13
CA SER A 113 -3.89 -13.15 -13.23
C SER A 113 -5.30 -13.76 -13.36
N ALA A 114 -6.31 -12.90 -13.42
CA ALA A 114 -7.69 -13.30 -13.73
C ALA A 114 -8.04 -12.97 -15.20
N ASP A 115 -7.28 -12.07 -15.83
CA ASP A 115 -7.33 -11.77 -17.26
C ASP A 115 -5.94 -11.35 -17.79
N ASP A 116 -5.84 -11.11 -19.11
CA ASP A 116 -4.60 -10.73 -19.79
C ASP A 116 -4.11 -9.30 -19.48
N THR A 117 -4.80 -8.56 -18.62
CA THR A 117 -4.47 -7.17 -18.25
C THR A 117 -3.79 -7.07 -16.89
N ALA A 118 -3.62 -8.20 -16.18
CA ALA A 118 -2.92 -8.27 -14.91
C ALA A 118 -1.51 -7.65 -14.99
N ASN A 119 -1.19 -6.81 -14.01
CA ASN A 119 0.09 -6.09 -13.96
C ASN A 119 0.41 -5.70 -12.51
N TYR A 120 1.65 -5.28 -12.27
CA TYR A 120 2.04 -4.71 -10.99
C TYR A 120 2.74 -3.37 -11.17
N GLN A 121 2.64 -2.52 -10.14
CA GLN A 121 3.39 -1.28 -10.05
C GLN A 121 4.17 -1.24 -8.74
N LEU A 122 5.49 -1.26 -8.84
CA LEU A 122 6.41 -1.07 -7.72
C LEU A 122 7.05 0.32 -7.82
N THR A 123 6.89 1.15 -6.80
CA THR A 123 7.54 2.47 -6.71
C THR A 123 8.08 2.67 -5.31
N SER A 124 9.34 3.08 -5.18
CA SER A 124 9.96 3.31 -3.88
C SER A 124 10.81 4.57 -3.86
N HIS A 125 10.80 5.27 -2.73
CA HIS A 125 11.74 6.33 -2.40
C HIS A 125 12.36 5.96 -1.06
N ILE A 126 13.56 5.39 -1.11
CA ILE A 126 14.33 4.95 0.04
C ILE A 126 15.71 5.60 -0.11
N THR A 127 15.96 6.66 0.64
CA THR A 127 17.26 7.37 0.67
C THR A 127 17.86 7.35 2.06
#